data_AF-A0A2M6W0P8-F1
#
_entry.id   AF-A0A2M6W0P8-F1
#
_cell.length_a   1.000
_cell.length_b   1.000
_cell.length_c   1.000
_cell.angle_alpha   90.00
_cell.angle_beta   90.00
_cell.angle_gamma   90.00
#
_symmetry.space_group_name_H-M   'P 1'
#
loop_
_entity.id
_entity.type
_entity.pdbx_description
1 polymer ?
#
loop_
_entity_poly.entity_id
_entity_poly.type
_entity_poly.pdbx_seq_one_letter_code
_entity_poly.pdbx_strand_id
1 'polypeptide(L)'
;MIELNYLAVLVAGLVAFCIGFIWYAPAVFGKQWMTLSGMTKEKMEQAKKDGMAKQMVAGLVSMLVMAYVMSFFIIGWHDSAVALNPDITSTSIGVQTAFWMWLGVVATILLGSVLWEKKPLKLYAINTLHWLVVMLAMGAILGGWR
;
A
#
# COMPACT_ATOMS: atom_id res chain seq x y z
N MET A 1 2.03 22.41 -15.40
CA MET A 1 3.08 21.63 -14.69
C MET A 1 2.38 20.83 -13.61
N ILE A 2 2.80 19.60 -13.31
CA ILE A 2 2.19 18.81 -12.22
C ILE A 2 2.66 19.40 -10.89
N GLU A 3 1.77 20.09 -10.17
CA GLU A 3 2.06 20.64 -8.85
C GLU A 3 1.75 19.60 -7.78
N LEU A 4 2.79 19.18 -7.05
CA LEU A 4 2.69 18.15 -6.02
C LEU A 4 2.59 18.78 -4.64
N ASN A 5 1.60 18.34 -3.86
CA ASN A 5 1.54 18.63 -2.44
C ASN A 5 2.47 17.67 -1.67
N TYR A 6 3.72 18.10 -1.45
CA TYR A 6 4.72 17.30 -0.74
C TYR A 6 4.32 16.96 0.70
N LEU A 7 3.52 17.80 1.34
CA LEU A 7 2.99 17.52 2.68
C LEU A 7 1.97 16.37 2.63
N ALA A 8 1.09 16.35 1.62
CA ALA A 8 0.18 15.24 1.38
C ALA A 8 0.92 13.93 1.12
N VAL A 9 2.00 13.96 0.33
CA VAL A 9 2.86 12.80 0.07
C VAL A 9 3.48 12.26 1.35
N LEU A 10 4.04 13.15 2.20
CA LEU A 10 4.62 12.77 3.48
C LEU A 10 3.59 12.11 4.40
N VAL A 11 2.42 12.74 4.57
CA VAL A 11 1.36 12.24 5.44
C VAL A 11 0.79 10.93 4.92
N ALA A 12 0.54 10.82 3.61
CA ALA A 12 0.05 9.58 3.01
C ALA A 12 1.05 8.43 3.16
N GLY A 13 2.34 8.69 2.96
CA GLY A 13 3.40 7.70 3.17
C GLY A 13 3.52 7.24 4.63
N LEU A 14 3.43 8.17 5.60
CA LEU A 14 3.45 7.85 7.02
C LEU A 14 2.22 7.01 7.44
N VAL A 15 1.03 7.37 6.97
CA VAL A 15 -0.20 6.61 7.24
C VAL A 15 -0.10 5.21 6.65
N ALA A 16 0.34 5.08 5.39
CA ALA A 16 0.58 3.79 4.74
C ALA A 16 1.56 2.91 5.53
N PHE A 17 2.64 3.51 6.02
CA PHE A 17 3.64 2.81 6.84
C PHE A 17 3.04 2.32 8.17
N CYS A 18 2.25 3.14 8.85
CA CYS A 18 1.55 2.76 10.09
C CYS A 18 0.52 1.65 9.87
N ILE A 19 -0.23 1.68 8.76
CA ILE A 19 -1.16 0.61 8.39
C ILE A 19 -0.43 -0.73 8.30
N GLY A 20 0.77 -0.75 7.71
CA GLY A 20 1.59 -1.95 7.65
C GLY A 20 1.91 -2.55 9.02
N PHE A 21 2.31 -1.72 9.99
CA PHE A 21 2.54 -2.21 11.36
C PHE A 21 1.29 -2.80 12.00
N ILE A 22 0.15 -2.15 11.82
CA ILE A 22 -1.12 -2.60 12.39
C ILE A 22 -1.54 -3.92 11.74
N TRP A 23 -1.44 -4.03 10.42
CA TRP A 23 -1.88 -5.20 9.66
C TRP A 23 -1.11 -6.48 10.04
N TYR A 24 0.22 -6.37 10.13
CA TYR A 24 1.10 -7.49 10.48
C TYR A 24 1.31 -7.65 11.99
N ALA A 25 0.63 -6.86 12.83
CA ALA A 25 0.63 -7.07 14.27
C ALA A 25 -0.01 -8.44 14.61
N PRO A 26 0.45 -9.12 15.68
CA PRO A 26 -0.11 -10.42 16.10
C PRO A 26 -1.61 -10.40 16.42
N ALA A 27 -2.18 -9.22 16.70
CA ALA A 27 -3.60 -9.04 17.00
C ALA A 27 -4.51 -8.97 15.76
N VAL A 28 -3.94 -8.74 14.57
CA VAL A 28 -4.71 -8.54 13.32
C VAL A 28 -4.51 -9.75 12.39
N PHE A 29 -3.50 -9.73 11.52
CA PHE A 29 -3.18 -10.87 10.63
C PHE A 29 -1.77 -11.43 10.82
N GLY A 30 -0.96 -10.87 11.74
CA GLY A 30 0.44 -11.24 11.92
C GLY A 30 0.66 -12.73 12.22
N LYS A 31 -0.17 -13.34 13.07
CA LYS A 31 -0.04 -14.78 13.43
C LYS A 31 -0.30 -15.68 12.22
N GLN A 32 -1.36 -15.40 11.48
CA GLN A 32 -1.75 -16.13 10.28
C GLN A 32 -0.70 -15.95 9.19
N TRP A 33 -0.24 -14.71 8.97
CA TRP A 33 0.82 -14.42 8.01
C TRP A 33 2.12 -15.15 8.35
N MET A 34 2.59 -15.12 9.60
CA MET A 34 3.81 -15.84 10.00
C MET A 34 3.70 -17.34 9.72
N THR A 35 2.57 -17.94 10.10
CA THR A 35 2.31 -19.38 9.90
C THR A 35 2.31 -19.73 8.41
N LEU A 36 1.62 -18.96 7.58
CA LEU A 36 1.45 -19.25 6.16
C LEU A 36 2.68 -18.88 5.32
N SER A 37 3.47 -17.89 5.75
CA SER A 37 4.71 -17.47 5.08
C SER A 37 5.93 -18.34 5.44
N GLY A 38 5.79 -19.23 6.42
CA GLY A 38 6.91 -20.05 6.92
C GLY A 38 7.92 -19.26 7.74
N MET A 39 7.54 -18.09 8.27
CA MET A 39 8.39 -17.28 9.14
C MET A 39 8.41 -17.89 10.55
N THR A 40 9.57 -18.39 10.97
CA THR A 40 9.73 -18.98 12.31
C THR A 40 9.95 -17.91 13.37
N LYS A 41 9.63 -18.24 14.62
CA LYS A 41 9.92 -17.36 15.76
C LYS A 41 11.42 -17.10 15.91
N GLU A 42 12.27 -18.09 15.64
CA GLU A 42 13.72 -17.88 15.74
C GLU A 42 14.21 -16.85 14.72
N LYS A 43 13.70 -16.89 13.48
CA LYS A 43 14.05 -15.90 12.44
C LYS A 43 13.61 -14.48 12.83
N MET A 44 12.44 -14.34 13.45
CA MET A 44 11.94 -13.05 13.95
C MET A 44 12.77 -12.53 15.13
N GLU A 45 13.15 -13.40 16.06
CA GLU A 45 14.01 -13.04 17.20
C GLU A 45 15.42 -12.66 16.74
N GLN A 46 15.97 -13.36 15.76
CA GLN A 46 17.25 -13.01 15.15
C GLN A 46 17.19 -11.64 14.48
N ALA A 47 16.14 -11.39 13.67
CA ALA A 47 15.95 -10.09 13.02
C ALA A 47 15.84 -8.92 14.03
N LYS A 48 15.26 -9.17 15.22
CA LYS A 48 15.25 -8.18 16.30
C LYS A 48 16.64 -7.93 16.88
N LYS A 49 17.45 -8.98 17.08
CA LYS A 49 18.83 -8.87 17.59
C LYS A 49 19.74 -8.13 16.62
N ASP A 50 19.57 -8.35 15.32
CA ASP A 50 20.36 -7.69 14.27
C ASP A 50 19.98 -6.21 14.07
N GLY A 51 18.90 -5.76 14.73
CA GLY A 51 18.35 -4.42 14.58
C GLY A 51 17.53 -4.28 13.29
N MET A 52 16.31 -3.75 13.43
CA MET A 52 15.38 -3.60 12.29
C MET A 52 15.36 -2.17 11.70
N ALA A 53 16.21 -1.27 12.19
CA ALA A 53 16.17 0.15 11.84
C ALA A 53 16.34 0.38 10.33
N LYS A 54 17.28 -0.32 9.69
CA LYS A 54 17.52 -0.20 8.24
C LYS A 54 16.30 -0.63 7.43
N GLN A 55 15.67 -1.74 7.81
CA GLN A 55 14.47 -2.28 7.17
C GLN A 55 13.27 -1.35 7.37
N MET A 56 13.13 -0.76 8.56
CA MET A 56 12.08 0.22 8.85
C MET A 56 12.25 1.49 8.01
N VAL A 57 13.48 2.03 7.93
CA VAL A 57 13.77 3.20 7.09
C VAL A 57 13.52 2.88 5.62
N ALA A 58 13.99 1.74 5.12
CA ALA A 58 13.74 1.31 3.75
C ALA A 58 12.24 1.14 3.46
N GLY A 59 11.48 0.59 4.42
CA GLY A 59 10.03 0.46 4.35
C GLY A 59 9.32 1.81 4.30
N LEU A 60 9.73 2.79 5.11
CA LEU A 60 9.15 4.13 5.08
C LEU A 60 9.46 4.83 3.76
N VAL A 61 10.71 4.76 3.29
CA VAL A 61 11.12 5.34 2.01
C VAL A 61 10.32 4.73 0.84
N SER A 62 10.08 3.42 0.85
CA SER A 62 9.28 2.79 -0.20
C SER A 62 7.82 3.28 -0.20
N MET A 63 7.22 3.51 0.97
CA MET A 63 5.89 4.12 1.07
C MET A 63 5.86 5.56 0.57
N LEU A 64 6.90 6.36 0.85
CA LEU A 64 7.01 7.74 0.36
C LEU A 64 7.17 7.79 -1.17
N VAL A 65 8.00 6.90 -1.74
CA VAL A 65 8.14 6.77 -3.19
C VAL A 65 6.81 6.37 -3.82
N MET A 66 6.10 5.40 -3.24
CA MET A 66 4.78 5.02 -3.71
C MET A 66 3.79 6.19 -3.65
N ALA A 67 3.74 6.93 -2.55
CA ALA A 67 2.86 8.09 -2.40
C ALA A 67 3.18 9.18 -3.43
N TYR A 68 4.46 9.44 -3.68
CA TYR A 68 4.91 10.39 -4.69
C TYR A 68 4.43 9.97 -6.08
N VAL A 69 4.67 8.72 -6.48
CA VAL A 69 4.25 8.19 -7.79
C VAL A 69 2.73 8.16 -7.93
N MET A 70 2.01 7.73 -6.90
CA MET A 70 0.54 7.74 -6.90
C MET A 70 -0.02 9.15 -7.06
N SER A 71 0.63 10.16 -6.48
CA SER A 71 0.23 11.56 -6.67
C SER A 71 0.27 11.95 -8.15
N PHE A 72 1.30 11.57 -8.92
CA PHE A 72 1.31 11.82 -10.38
C PHE A 72 0.09 11.23 -11.10
N PHE A 73 -0.26 9.98 -10.80
CA PHE A 73 -1.41 9.32 -11.44
C PHE A 73 -2.73 9.99 -11.07
N ILE A 74 -2.91 10.36 -9.80
CA ILE A 74 -4.13 11.05 -9.34
C ILE A 74 -4.26 12.40 -10.04
N ILE A 75 -3.17 13.18 -10.11
CA ILE A 75 -3.17 14.49 -10.75
C ILE A 75 -3.42 14.37 -12.25
N GLY A 76 -2.75 13.43 -12.93
CA GLY A 76 -2.90 13.23 -14.36
C GLY A 76 -4.29 12.71 -14.78
N TRP A 77 -4.95 11.94 -13.92
CA TRP A 77 -6.30 11.42 -14.18
C TRP A 77 -7.42 12.39 -13.77
N HIS A 78 -7.12 13.39 -12.95
CA HIS A 78 -8.11 14.25 -12.30
C HIS A 78 -9.03 14.99 -13.28
N ASP A 79 -8.46 15.74 -14.22
CA ASP A 79 -9.24 16.56 -15.16
C ASP A 79 -10.16 15.69 -16.04
N SER A 80 -9.68 14.52 -16.47
CA SER A 80 -10.48 13.54 -17.21
C SER A 80 -11.62 12.96 -16.37
N ALA A 81 -11.37 12.66 -15.10
CA ALA A 81 -12.39 12.13 -14.19
C ALA A 81 -13.50 13.16 -13.93
N VAL A 82 -13.13 14.43 -13.71
CA VAL A 82 -14.09 15.53 -13.51
C VAL A 82 -14.88 15.80 -14.79
N ALA A 83 -14.26 15.72 -15.98
CA ALA A 83 -14.96 15.88 -17.24
C ALA A 83 -16.02 14.78 -17.49
N LEU A 84 -15.76 13.55 -17.04
CA LEU A 84 -16.70 12.42 -17.14
C LEU A 84 -17.82 12.48 -16.11
N ASN A 85 -17.53 12.99 -14.91
CA ASN A 85 -18.51 13.15 -13.84
C ASN A 85 -18.20 14.43 -13.04
N PRO A 86 -18.87 15.55 -13.33
CA PRO A 86 -18.61 16.84 -12.67
C PRO A 86 -18.82 16.83 -11.14
N ASP A 87 -19.65 15.91 -10.63
CA ASP A 87 -19.96 15.80 -9.20
C ASP A 87 -18.94 14.92 -8.44
N ILE A 88 -17.94 14.36 -9.13
CA ILE A 88 -16.93 13.50 -8.51
C ILE A 88 -16.01 14.31 -7.58
N THR A 89 -15.79 13.81 -6.37
CA THR A 89 -14.89 14.47 -5.42
C THR A 89 -13.44 14.08 -5.66
N SER A 90 -12.49 14.99 -5.43
CA SER A 90 -11.04 14.71 -5.57
C SER A 90 -10.59 13.50 -4.73
N THR A 91 -11.15 13.33 -3.53
CA THR A 91 -10.92 12.13 -2.70
C THR A 91 -11.38 10.85 -3.40
N SER A 92 -12.57 10.85 -4.00
CA SER A 92 -13.09 9.68 -4.72
C SER A 92 -12.28 9.34 -5.98
N ILE A 93 -11.74 10.35 -6.68
CA ILE A 93 -10.78 10.14 -7.76
C ILE A 93 -9.54 9.42 -7.22
N GLY A 94 -8.96 9.91 -6.13
CA GLY A 94 -7.78 9.31 -5.49
C GLY A 94 -8.00 7.85 -5.08
N VAL A 95 -9.16 7.54 -4.49
CA VAL A 95 -9.58 6.18 -4.11
C VAL A 95 -9.76 5.28 -5.33
N GLN A 96 -10.41 5.76 -6.40
CA GLN A 96 -10.60 4.98 -7.63
C GLN A 96 -9.27 4.70 -8.33
N THR A 97 -8.40 5.71 -8.46
CA THR A 97 -7.05 5.54 -9.02
C THR A 97 -6.26 4.51 -8.22
N ALA A 98 -6.29 4.57 -6.89
CA ALA A 98 -5.66 3.58 -6.01
C ALA A 98 -6.21 2.16 -6.22
N PHE A 99 -7.53 2.01 -6.30
CA PHE A 99 -8.18 0.72 -6.56
C PHE A 99 -7.74 0.12 -7.89
N TRP A 100 -7.76 0.89 -8.98
CA TRP A 100 -7.40 0.39 -10.30
C TRP A 100 -5.91 0.06 -10.42
N MET A 101 -5.03 0.86 -9.83
CA MET A 101 -3.60 0.53 -9.76
C MET A 101 -3.35 -0.73 -8.94
N TRP A 102 -4.03 -0.89 -7.81
CA TRP A 102 -3.95 -2.12 -7.03
C TRP A 102 -4.42 -3.33 -7.86
N LEU A 103 -5.57 -3.23 -8.51
CA LEU A 103 -6.16 -4.35 -9.25
C LEU A 103 -5.31 -4.73 -10.46
N GLY A 104 -4.88 -3.74 -11.25
CA GLY A 104 -4.14 -3.97 -12.49
C GLY A 104 -2.69 -4.39 -12.27
N VAL A 105 -2.07 -3.97 -11.16
CA VAL A 105 -0.63 -4.16 -10.92
C VAL A 105 -0.37 -5.06 -9.72
N VAL A 106 -0.83 -4.67 -8.52
CA VAL A 106 -0.42 -5.37 -7.29
C VAL A 106 -1.09 -6.74 -7.17
N ALA A 107 -2.40 -6.80 -7.36
CA ALA A 107 -3.17 -8.04 -7.25
C ALA A 107 -2.72 -9.06 -8.31
N THR A 108 -2.50 -8.61 -9.55
CA THR A 108 -2.05 -9.45 -10.66
C THR A 108 -0.63 -9.95 -10.48
N ILE A 109 0.31 -9.11 -10.03
CA ILE A 109 1.69 -9.53 -9.75
C ILE A 109 1.71 -10.55 -8.59
N LEU A 110 1.02 -10.28 -7.50
CA LEU A 110 1.01 -11.18 -6.34
C LEU A 110 0.28 -12.50 -6.63
N LEU A 111 -0.64 -12.54 -7.59
CA LEU A 111 -1.31 -13.76 -8.01
C LEU A 111 -0.30 -14.80 -8.54
N GLY A 112 0.82 -14.36 -9.13
CA GLY A 112 1.92 -15.23 -9.54
C GLY A 112 2.47 -16.10 -8.40
N SER A 113 2.43 -15.62 -7.16
CA SER A 113 2.85 -16.41 -5.99
C SER A 113 1.96 -17.63 -5.72
N VAL A 114 0.68 -17.55 -6.10
CA VAL A 114 -0.25 -18.68 -6.00
C VAL A 114 -0.05 -19.62 -7.19
N LEU A 115 -0.01 -19.05 -8.39
CA LEU A 115 0.05 -19.81 -9.64
C LEU A 115 1.36 -20.59 -9.79
N TRP A 116 2.49 -19.95 -9.47
CA TRP A 116 3.82 -20.47 -9.75
C TRP A 116 4.53 -21.00 -8.50
N GLU A 117 4.43 -20.29 -7.37
CA GLU A 117 5.09 -20.69 -6.13
C GLU A 117 4.23 -21.63 -5.26
N LYS A 118 2.99 -21.91 -5.69
CA LYS A 118 2.01 -22.75 -4.98
C LYS A 118 1.77 -22.30 -3.54
N LYS A 119 1.93 -21.01 -3.25
CA LYS A 119 1.64 -20.44 -1.93
C LYS A 119 0.13 -20.51 -1.65
N PRO A 120 -0.28 -20.64 -0.38
CA PRO A 120 -1.68 -20.77 -0.04
C PRO A 120 -2.48 -19.51 -0.41
N LEU A 121 -3.68 -19.67 -0.97
CA LEU A 121 -4.60 -18.57 -1.33
C LEU A 121 -4.87 -17.62 -0.16
N LYS A 122 -4.88 -18.12 1.07
CA LYS A 122 -5.02 -17.29 2.28
C LYS A 122 -3.87 -16.31 2.45
N LEU A 123 -2.63 -16.71 2.14
CA LEU A 123 -1.47 -15.82 2.21
C LEU A 123 -1.53 -14.75 1.12
N TYR A 124 -1.93 -15.14 -0.09
CA TYR A 124 -2.21 -14.19 -1.16
C TYR A 124 -3.25 -13.16 -0.74
N ALA A 125 -4.40 -13.58 -0.21
CA ALA A 125 -5.45 -12.68 0.25
C ALA A 125 -4.94 -11.70 1.32
N ILE A 126 -4.19 -12.17 2.33
CA ILE A 126 -3.63 -11.31 3.38
C ILE A 126 -2.72 -10.23 2.78
N ASN A 127 -1.84 -10.60 1.85
CA ASN A 127 -0.87 -9.68 1.27
C ASN A 127 -1.53 -8.71 0.27
N THR A 128 -2.38 -9.22 -0.61
CA THR A 128 -3.07 -8.40 -1.62
C THR A 128 -4.04 -7.43 -0.96
N LEU A 129 -4.80 -7.84 0.07
CA LEU A 129 -5.72 -6.95 0.77
C LEU A 129 -4.99 -5.93 1.64
N HIS A 130 -3.84 -6.27 2.22
CA HIS A 130 -2.97 -5.29 2.87
C HIS A 130 -2.65 -4.14 1.91
N TRP A 131 -2.17 -4.47 0.71
CA TRP A 131 -1.83 -3.45 -0.27
C TRP A 131 -3.04 -2.66 -0.75
N LEU A 132 -4.21 -3.30 -0.87
CA LEU A 132 -5.44 -2.60 -1.17
C LEU A 132 -5.70 -1.52 -0.11
N VAL A 133 -5.72 -1.89 1.17
CA VAL A 133 -6.01 -0.94 2.27
C VAL A 133 -4.97 0.19 2.32
N VAL A 134 -3.68 -0.15 2.16
CA VAL A 134 -2.59 0.84 2.10
C VAL A 134 -2.80 1.82 0.96
N MET A 135 -3.05 1.32 -0.25
CA MET A 135 -3.21 2.17 -1.44
C MET A 135 -4.49 3.00 -1.37
N LEU A 136 -5.59 2.45 -0.87
CA LEU A 136 -6.85 3.20 -0.71
C LEU A 136 -6.70 4.34 0.30
N ALA A 137 -6.09 4.10 1.46
CA ALA A 137 -5.83 5.14 2.45
C ALA A 137 -4.91 6.22 1.89
N MET A 138 -3.84 5.81 1.19
CA MET A 138 -2.91 6.71 0.52
C MET A 138 -3.62 7.55 -0.55
N GLY A 139 -4.44 6.93 -1.40
CA GLY A 139 -5.22 7.59 -2.44
C GLY A 139 -6.26 8.56 -1.88
N ALA A 140 -6.93 8.22 -0.78
CA ALA A 140 -7.88 9.11 -0.11
C ALA A 140 -7.21 10.38 0.42
N ILE A 141 -6.03 10.25 1.04
CA ILE A 141 -5.27 11.41 1.57
C ILE A 141 -4.76 12.27 0.42
N LEU A 142 -4.11 11.66 -0.58
CA LEU A 142 -3.55 12.39 -1.72
C LEU A 142 -4.65 13.09 -2.54
N GLY A 143 -5.79 12.44 -2.75
CA GLY A 143 -6.94 13.03 -3.43
C GLY A 143 -7.67 14.07 -2.61
N GLY A 144 -7.70 13.94 -1.27
CA GLY A 144 -8.37 14.91 -0.39
C GLY A 144 -7.57 16.18 -0.09
N TRP A 145 -6.25 16.18 -0.31
CA TRP A 145 -5.34 17.32 -0.07
C TRP A 145 -4.88 18.01 -1.35
N ARG A 146 -5.63 17.78 -2.41
CA ARG A 146 -5.49 18.42 -3.71
C ARG A 146 -6.64 19.42 -3.87
#